data_AF-A0A133UYS8-F1
#
_entry.id   AF-A0A133UYS8-F1
#
_cell.length_a   1.000
_cell.length_b   1.000
_cell.length_c   1.000
_cell.angle_alpha   90.00
_cell.angle_beta   90.00
_cell.angle_gamma   90.00
#
_symmetry.space_group_name_H-M   'P 1'
#
loop_
_entity.id
_entity.type
_entity.pdbx_description
1 polymer ?
#
loop_
_entity_poly.entity_id
_entity_poly.type
_entity_poly.pdbx_seq_one_letter_code
_entity_poly.pdbx_strand_id
1 'polypeptide(L)'
;MAREYFKEKLKASYRIVKEKIDPYSSKYSKKKFTLQQHAVIICLKIRSGSTYKEIVERLVEEPRIRRALDLEEVPHPTTLVKAFERLRTRLWRVFLRASADLLEKNGIVGVDASGFERSHASHHYTKRA
;
A
#
# COMPACT_ATOMS: atom_id res chain seq x y z
N MET A 1 13.65 17.99 11.80
CA MET A 1 14.10 17.20 10.64
C MET A 1 13.25 15.97 10.34
N ALA A 2 13.15 14.97 11.23
CA ALA A 2 12.46 13.69 10.93
C ALA A 2 10.99 13.83 10.45
N ARG A 3 10.24 14.82 10.99
CA ARG A 3 8.84 15.08 10.64
C ARG A 3 8.66 15.75 9.26
N GLU A 4 9.57 16.60 8.84
CA GLU A 4 9.53 17.26 7.51
C GLU A 4 9.93 16.24 6.42
N TYR A 5 10.98 15.47 6.70
CA TYR A 5 11.46 14.41 5.82
C TYR A 5 10.38 13.35 5.52
N PHE A 6 9.62 12.95 6.55
CA PHE A 6 8.50 12.02 6.38
C PHE A 6 7.42 12.56 5.42
N LYS A 7 7.06 13.83 5.57
CA LYS A 7 6.06 14.51 4.75
C LYS A 7 6.50 14.61 3.28
N GLU A 8 7.76 14.93 3.02
CA GLU A 8 8.33 14.97 1.66
C GLU A 8 8.29 13.59 1.00
N LYS A 9 8.71 12.54 1.71
CA LYS A 9 8.65 11.16 1.21
C LYS A 9 7.21 10.71 0.94
N LEU A 10 6.27 11.07 1.81
CA LEU A 10 4.86 10.77 1.61
C LEU A 10 4.33 11.45 0.33
N LYS A 11 4.58 12.75 0.14
CA LYS A 11 4.18 13.46 -1.08
C LYS A 11 4.83 12.87 -2.34
N ALA A 12 6.12 12.56 -2.27
CA ALA A 12 6.83 11.94 -3.38
C ALA A 12 6.23 10.57 -3.73
N SER A 13 5.94 9.73 -2.74
CA SER A 13 5.28 8.44 -2.98
C SER A 13 3.90 8.63 -3.62
N TYR A 14 3.10 9.58 -3.13
CA TYR A 14 1.78 9.82 -3.68
C TYR A 14 1.81 10.34 -5.12
N ARG A 15 2.81 11.17 -5.47
CA ARG A 15 3.06 11.60 -6.86
C ARG A 15 3.38 10.42 -7.77
N ILE A 16 4.27 9.51 -7.34
CA ILE A 16 4.61 8.30 -8.11
C ILE A 16 3.36 7.42 -8.31
N VAL A 17 2.55 7.24 -7.25
CA VAL A 17 1.31 6.47 -7.34
C VAL A 17 0.34 7.12 -8.32
N LYS A 18 0.17 8.45 -8.25
CA LYS A 18 -0.70 9.22 -9.16
C LYS A 18 -0.32 9.04 -10.63
N GLU A 19 0.97 8.97 -10.93
CA GLU A 19 1.47 8.78 -12.29
C GLU A 19 1.23 7.36 -12.82
N LYS A 20 1.31 6.34 -11.95
CA LYS A 20 1.34 4.94 -12.38
C LYS A 20 0.01 4.21 -12.22
N ILE A 21 -0.95 4.76 -11.48
CA ILE A 21 -2.18 4.08 -11.07
C ILE A 21 -3.38 4.97 -11.36
N ASP A 22 -4.39 4.44 -12.05
CA ASP A 22 -5.63 5.16 -12.28
C ASP A 22 -6.34 5.48 -10.95
N PRO A 23 -6.99 6.65 -10.82
CA PRO A 23 -7.65 7.05 -9.57
C PRO A 23 -8.81 6.12 -9.21
N TYR A 24 -9.45 5.46 -10.20
CA TYR A 24 -10.61 4.61 -9.98
C TYR A 24 -10.50 3.33 -10.82
N SER A 25 -11.08 2.24 -10.32
CA SER A 25 -11.08 0.95 -11.03
C SER A 25 -12.08 0.91 -12.19
N SER A 26 -13.10 1.77 -12.17
CA SER A 26 -14.11 1.88 -13.21
C SER A 26 -14.83 3.23 -13.14
N LYS A 27 -15.62 3.53 -14.17
CA LYS A 27 -16.51 4.71 -14.18
C LYS A 27 -17.62 4.67 -13.11
N TYR A 28 -17.92 3.49 -12.56
CA TYR A 28 -18.98 3.26 -11.56
C TYR A 28 -18.47 3.31 -10.10
N SER A 29 -17.19 3.62 -9.88
CA SER A 29 -16.64 3.74 -8.53
C SER A 29 -17.33 4.87 -7.76
N LYS A 30 -17.51 4.71 -6.43
CA LYS A 30 -18.18 5.67 -5.52
C LYS A 30 -17.49 7.05 -5.41
N LYS A 31 -16.31 7.22 -6.01
CA LYS A 31 -15.46 8.43 -6.04
C LYS A 31 -15.05 9.09 -4.70
N LYS A 32 -15.49 8.56 -3.54
CA LYS A 32 -15.09 8.99 -2.19
C LYS A 32 -13.58 8.91 -1.91
N PHE A 33 -12.95 7.83 -2.35
CA PHE A 33 -11.52 7.60 -2.22
C PHE A 33 -10.97 7.07 -3.53
N THR A 34 -9.78 7.50 -3.89
CA THR A 34 -9.05 6.99 -5.05
C THR A 34 -8.30 5.69 -4.70
N LEU A 35 -8.04 4.86 -5.71
CA LEU A 35 -7.12 3.72 -5.60
C LEU A 35 -5.74 4.18 -5.16
N GLN A 36 -5.31 5.35 -5.64
CA GLN A 36 -4.03 5.96 -5.31
C GLN A 36 -3.92 6.27 -3.81
N GLN A 37 -4.95 6.90 -3.22
CA GLN A 37 -5.02 7.19 -1.79
C GLN A 37 -4.97 5.90 -0.97
N HIS A 38 -5.81 4.92 -1.31
CA HIS A 38 -5.80 3.63 -0.61
C HIS A 38 -4.43 2.96 -0.66
N ALA A 39 -3.78 2.95 -1.82
CA ALA A 39 -2.48 2.32 -1.97
C ALA A 39 -1.42 2.96 -1.07
N VAL A 40 -1.35 4.29 -1.01
CA VAL A 40 -0.38 4.98 -0.14
C VAL A 40 -0.67 4.76 1.35
N ILE A 41 -1.95 4.79 1.76
CA ILE A 41 -2.32 4.52 3.16
C ILE A 41 -1.94 3.08 3.55
N ILE A 42 -2.19 2.11 2.66
CA ILE A 42 -1.82 0.72 2.86
C ILE A 42 -0.30 0.56 2.94
N CYS A 43 0.46 1.19 2.04
CA CYS A 43 1.93 1.19 2.12
C CYS A 43 2.43 1.80 3.43
N LEU A 44 1.78 2.87 3.92
CA LEU A 44 2.13 3.48 5.19
C LEU A 44 1.86 2.51 6.34
N LYS A 45 0.67 1.87 6.38
CA LYS A 45 0.30 0.83 7.35
C LYS A 45 1.31 -0.32 7.39
N ILE A 46 1.71 -0.81 6.22
CA ILE A 46 2.67 -1.93 6.11
C ILE A 46 4.03 -1.48 6.65
N ARG A 47 4.51 -0.30 6.24
CA ARG A 47 5.81 0.22 6.66
C ARG A 47 5.89 0.58 8.14
N SER A 48 4.77 0.98 8.75
CA SER A 48 4.71 1.21 10.21
C SER A 48 4.44 -0.05 11.02
N GLY A 49 4.21 -1.20 10.39
CA GLY A 49 3.84 -2.44 11.10
C GLY A 49 2.50 -2.33 11.83
N SER A 50 1.65 -1.36 11.47
CA SER A 50 0.45 -1.03 12.24
C SER A 50 -0.76 -1.85 11.78
N THR A 51 -1.81 -1.90 12.59
CA THR A 51 -3.12 -2.44 12.24
C THR A 51 -3.92 -1.46 11.37
N TYR A 52 -5.05 -1.93 10.81
CA TYR A 52 -5.97 -1.05 10.07
C TYR A 52 -6.65 0.00 10.96
N LYS A 53 -6.80 -0.27 12.25
CA LYS A 53 -7.37 0.69 13.22
C LYS A 53 -6.35 1.78 13.54
N GLU A 54 -5.12 1.38 13.87
CA GLU A 54 -4.04 2.30 14.22
C GLU A 54 -3.69 3.26 13.07
N ILE A 55 -3.67 2.80 11.81
CA ILE A 55 -3.41 3.70 10.68
C ILE A 55 -4.53 4.73 10.52
N VAL A 56 -5.78 4.35 10.80
CA VAL A 56 -6.92 5.26 10.73
C VAL A 56 -6.88 6.28 11.87
N GLU A 57 -6.57 5.85 13.09
CA GLU A 57 -6.35 6.74 14.24
C GLU A 57 -5.23 7.74 13.95
N ARG A 58 -4.12 7.26 13.40
CA ARG A 58 -3.03 8.12 12.94
C ARG A 58 -3.46 9.15 11.90
N LEU A 59 -4.35 8.79 10.96
CA LEU A 59 -4.89 9.76 10.00
C LEU A 59 -5.73 10.84 10.69
N VAL A 60 -6.47 10.49 11.76
CA VAL A 60 -7.22 11.45 12.58
C VAL A 60 -6.25 12.39 13.30
N GLU A 61 -5.27 11.84 14.00
CA GLU A 61 -4.28 12.57 14.81
C GLU A 61 -3.32 13.44 13.97
N GLU A 62 -3.06 13.05 12.73
CA GLU A 62 -2.11 13.74 11.84
C GLU A 62 -2.80 14.35 10.60
N PRO A 63 -3.49 15.51 10.72
CA PRO A 63 -4.11 16.22 9.58
C PRO A 63 -3.15 16.53 8.41
N ARG A 64 -1.85 16.57 8.69
CA ARG A 64 -0.79 16.75 7.69
C ARG A 64 -0.65 15.57 6.74
N ILE A 65 -0.87 14.34 7.21
CA ILE A 65 -0.92 13.15 6.34
C ILE A 65 -2.15 13.23 5.45
N ARG A 66 -3.31 13.60 6.00
CA ARG A 66 -4.54 13.81 5.22
C ARG A 66 -4.38 14.87 4.13
N ARG A 67 -3.82 16.03 4.47
CA ARG A 67 -3.51 17.10 3.51
C ARG A 67 -2.50 16.68 2.45
N ALA A 68 -1.52 15.84 2.79
CA ALA A 68 -0.54 15.35 1.81
C ALA A 68 -1.15 14.35 0.82
N LEU A 69 -2.28 13.72 1.17
CA LEU A 69 -2.98 12.72 0.36
C LEU A 69 -4.28 13.24 -0.26
N ASP A 70 -4.55 14.55 -0.14
CA ASP A 70 -5.80 15.18 -0.60
C ASP A 70 -7.05 14.45 -0.06
N LEU A 71 -7.02 14.01 1.19
CA LEU A 71 -8.14 13.30 1.82
C LEU A 71 -9.19 14.29 2.36
N GLU A 72 -10.38 14.25 1.79
CA GLU A 72 -11.55 14.99 2.29
C GLU A 72 -12.13 14.36 3.57
N GLU A 73 -12.08 13.03 3.67
CA GLU A 73 -12.56 12.27 4.82
C GLU A 73 -11.58 11.17 5.22
N VAL A 74 -11.75 10.64 6.44
CA VAL A 74 -10.94 9.52 6.93
C VAL A 74 -11.62 8.20 6.55
N PRO A 75 -10.94 7.28 5.85
CA PRO A 75 -11.52 5.98 5.53
C PRO A 75 -11.71 5.14 6.78
N HIS A 76 -12.85 4.43 6.88
CA HIS A 76 -13.06 3.44 7.94
C HIS A 76 -12.06 2.26 7.78
N PRO A 77 -11.62 1.59 8.86
CA PRO A 77 -10.69 0.46 8.77
C PRO A 77 -11.12 -0.61 7.76
N THR A 78 -12.41 -0.97 7.74
CA THR A 78 -12.95 -1.95 6.77
C THR A 78 -12.92 -1.47 5.31
N THR A 79 -12.87 -0.16 5.08
CA THR A 79 -12.66 0.41 3.73
C THR A 79 -11.26 0.08 3.24
N LEU A 80 -10.25 0.20 4.12
CA LEU A 80 -8.86 -0.14 3.79
C LEU A 80 -8.67 -1.64 3.59
N VAL A 81 -9.32 -2.48 4.41
CA VAL A 81 -9.33 -3.94 4.24
C VAL A 81 -9.88 -4.30 2.86
N LYS A 82 -11.10 -3.85 2.55
CA LYS A 82 -11.74 -4.11 1.26
C LYS A 82 -11.00 -3.47 0.09
N ALA A 83 -10.29 -2.37 0.31
CA ALA A 83 -9.43 -1.77 -0.72
C ALA A 83 -8.25 -2.71 -0.99
N PHE A 84 -7.54 -3.16 0.04
CA PHE A 84 -6.40 -4.07 -0.05
C PHE A 84 -6.76 -5.38 -0.76
N GLU A 85 -7.89 -6.00 -0.40
CA GLU A 85 -8.42 -7.19 -1.08
C GLU A 85 -8.64 -6.97 -2.59
N ARG A 86 -9.02 -5.76 -2.99
CA ARG A 86 -9.23 -5.39 -4.40
C ARG A 86 -7.95 -4.95 -5.11
N LEU A 87 -6.89 -4.58 -4.38
CA LEU A 87 -5.58 -4.28 -4.98
C LEU A 87 -4.98 -5.59 -5.51
N ARG A 88 -5.34 -5.93 -6.74
CA ARG A 88 -4.82 -7.11 -7.45
C ARG A 88 -3.30 -7.08 -7.48
N THR A 89 -2.66 -8.24 -7.59
CA THR A 89 -1.21 -8.41 -7.79
C THR A 89 -0.64 -7.51 -8.89
N ARG A 90 -1.45 -7.14 -9.90
CA ARG A 90 -1.09 -6.16 -10.94
C ARG A 90 -0.62 -4.84 -10.34
N LEU A 91 -1.26 -4.34 -9.29
CA LEU A 91 -0.89 -3.09 -8.65
C LEU A 91 0.46 -3.19 -7.92
N TRP A 92 0.68 -4.30 -7.20
CA TRP A 92 1.96 -4.58 -6.56
C TRP A 92 3.10 -4.68 -7.58
N ARG A 93 2.84 -5.26 -8.76
CA ARG A 93 3.81 -5.25 -9.87
C ARG A 93 4.12 -3.86 -10.40
N VAL A 94 3.11 -2.98 -10.49
CA VAL A 94 3.32 -1.58 -10.88
C VAL A 94 4.19 -0.87 -9.84
N PHE A 95 3.91 -1.05 -8.55
CA PHE A 95 4.75 -0.51 -7.48
C PHE A 95 6.19 -1.00 -7.52
N LEU A 96 6.38 -2.31 -7.70
CA LEU A 96 7.71 -2.91 -7.77
C LEU A 96 8.51 -2.34 -8.95
N ARG A 97 7.91 -2.26 -10.14
CA ARG A 97 8.55 -1.70 -11.33
C ARG A 97 8.89 -0.22 -11.13
N ALA A 98 7.90 0.57 -10.69
CA ALA A 98 8.11 1.99 -10.45
C ALA A 98 9.19 2.25 -9.40
N SER A 99 9.31 1.41 -8.37
CA SER A 99 10.35 1.52 -7.35
C SER A 99 11.73 1.10 -7.88
N ALA A 100 11.78 0.06 -8.72
CA ALA A 100 13.03 -0.38 -9.36
C ALA A 100 13.56 0.68 -10.34
N ASP A 101 12.69 1.43 -11.01
CA ASP A 101 13.08 2.52 -11.92
C ASP A 101 13.66 3.74 -11.19
N LEU A 102 13.49 3.85 -9.87
CA LEU A 102 14.09 4.92 -9.05
C LEU A 102 15.53 4.62 -8.65
N LEU A 103 16.04 3.43 -8.92
CA LEU A 103 17.37 2.99 -8.52
C LEU A 103 18.24 2.80 -9.76
N GLU A 104 19.52 3.18 -9.67
CA GLU A 104 20.50 2.75 -10.66
C GLU A 104 20.61 1.23 -10.64
N LYS A 105 20.43 0.61 -11.80
CA LYS A 105 20.45 -0.84 -11.96
C LYS A 105 21.84 -1.24 -12.44
N ASN A 106 22.46 -2.20 -11.77
CA ASN A 106 23.78 -2.76 -12.13
C ASN A 106 23.69 -4.03 -12.99
N GLY A 107 22.49 -4.39 -13.45
CA GLY A 107 22.24 -5.61 -14.25
C GLY A 107 22.12 -6.91 -13.43
N ILE A 108 22.28 -6.87 -12.10
CA ILE A 108 22.15 -8.04 -11.22
C ILE A 108 20.75 -8.07 -10.61
N VAL A 109 20.08 -9.24 -10.66
CA VAL A 109 18.75 -9.45 -10.08
C VAL A 109 18.81 -10.60 -9.06
N GLY A 110 18.45 -10.30 -7.81
CA GLY A 110 18.20 -11.32 -6.79
C GLY A 110 16.77 -11.86 -6.94
N VAL A 111 16.63 -13.15 -7.21
CA VAL A 111 15.34 -13.85 -7.21
C VAL A 111 15.31 -14.76 -5.99
N ASP A 112 14.40 -14.47 -5.07
CA ASP A 112 14.14 -15.30 -3.89
C ASP A 112 12.64 -15.63 -3.82
N ALA A 113 12.33 -16.77 -3.22
CA ALA A 113 10.96 -17.23 -3.01
C ALA A 113 10.75 -17.58 -1.53
N SER A 114 9.81 -16.90 -0.87
CA SER A 114 9.36 -17.28 0.46
C SER A 114 8.15 -18.20 0.36
N GLY A 115 8.21 -19.36 1.03
CA GLY A 115 7.06 -20.26 1.18
C GLY A 115 6.04 -19.67 2.15
N PHE A 116 4.86 -19.30 1.66
CA PHE A 116 3.70 -18.98 2.49
C PHE A 116 2.69 -20.12 2.42
N GLU A 117 2.62 -20.93 3.48
CA GLU A 117 1.61 -21.97 3.61
C GLU A 117 0.25 -21.33 3.95
N ARG A 118 -0.79 -21.70 3.20
CA ARG A 118 -2.17 -21.21 3.44
C ARG A 118 -2.85 -21.95 4.58
N SER A 119 -2.30 -23.09 5.00
CA SER A 119 -2.77 -23.93 6.08
C SER A 119 -1.68 -24.07 7.14
N HIS A 120 -2.07 -24.10 8.42
CA HIS A 120 -1.17 -24.40 9.55
C HIS A 120 -0.68 -25.86 9.59
N ALA A 121 -1.13 -26.70 8.64
CA ALA A 121 -0.72 -28.09 8.57
C ALA A 121 0.73 -28.15 8.08
N SER A 122 1.63 -28.58 8.97
CA SER A 122 3.02 -28.79 8.57
C SER A 122 3.11 -29.83 7.46
N HIS A 123 4.11 -29.68 6.59
CA HIS A 123 4.39 -30.61 5.50
C HIS A 123 4.52 -32.08 5.96
N HIS A 124 4.88 -32.29 7.23
CA HIS A 124 4.92 -33.61 7.87
C HIS A 124 3.53 -34.25 8.00
N TYR A 125 2.51 -33.48 8.39
CA TYR A 125 1.14 -33.98 8.54
C TYR A 125 0.41 -34.14 7.20
N THR A 126 0.73 -33.33 6.19
CA THR A 126 0.11 -33.46 4.85
C THR A 126 0.56 -34.70 4.07
N LYS A 127 1.67 -35.34 4.46
CA LYS A 127 2.23 -36.53 3.79
C LYS A 127 1.78 -37.87 4.40
N ARG A 128 0.99 -37.85 5.47
CA ARG A 128 0.53 -39.04 6.19
C ARG A 128 -0.96 -39.37 5.96
N ALA A 129 -1.65 -38.59 5.11
CA ALA A 129 -3.03 -38.83 4.70
C ALA A 129 -3.08 -39.74 3.47
#